data_AF-A0A1I2P7M8-F1
#
_entry.id   AF-A0A1I2P7M8-F1
#
_cell.length_a   1.000
_cell.length_b   1.000
_cell.length_c   1.000
_cell.angle_alpha   90.00
_cell.angle_beta   90.00
_cell.angle_gamma   90.00
#
_symmetry.space_group_name_H-M   'P 1'
#
loop_
_entity.id
_entity.type
_entity.pdbx_description
1 polymer ?
#
loop_
_entity_poly.entity_id
_entity_poly.type
_entity_poly.pdbx_seq_one_letter_code
_entity_poly.pdbx_strand_id
1 'polypeptide(L)'
;MRAAFSELGRDIYQVSVTLFRLMIPVIIVVKILEELGAVEYLGLFLGPVMQSVGLPESMGLVWATTIVTNIYGGMLVFFYIQHTEVLTVAQITVLSIMMLLAHALPVEARIAQQAGVRLRVTLLLRVGGALLLGVMLHHFYRFFDLLQEPVTLMWQPEMPEPGMLAWSLSQLKSLLMIQVVIIVLLAALKVLKVIGIVYFCAIGGVYPPVKSLSRCILAGSFDEPAYPTVGASRNLLKNPLYCYC
;
A
#
# COMPACT_ATOMS: atom_id res chain seq x y z
N MET A 1 31.87 -10.00 -1.87
CA MET A 1 30.95 -9.66 -2.99
C MET A 1 30.01 -10.81 -3.36
N ARG A 2 30.47 -12.01 -3.72
CA ARG A 2 29.58 -13.14 -4.13
C ARG A 2 28.51 -13.51 -3.09
N ALA A 3 28.86 -13.57 -1.79
CA ALA A 3 27.90 -13.83 -0.71
C ALA A 3 26.80 -12.75 -0.59
N ALA A 4 27.16 -11.48 -0.78
CA ALA A 4 26.21 -10.37 -0.73
C ALA A 4 25.19 -10.44 -1.88
N PHE A 5 25.61 -10.86 -3.08
CA PHE A 5 24.72 -11.05 -4.22
C PHE A 5 23.81 -12.27 -4.06
N SER A 6 24.31 -13.40 -3.51
CA SER A 6 23.47 -14.59 -3.29
C SER A 6 22.41 -14.36 -2.23
N GLU A 7 22.74 -13.64 -1.16
CA GLU A 7 21.76 -13.21 -0.14
C GLU A 7 20.73 -12.26 -0.73
N LEU A 8 21.14 -11.27 -1.54
CA LEU A 8 20.20 -10.32 -2.16
C LEU A 8 19.20 -11.05 -3.06
N GLY A 9 19.66 -12.03 -3.84
CA GLY A 9 18.78 -12.86 -4.67
C GLY A 9 17.79 -13.67 -3.83
N ARG A 10 18.22 -14.22 -2.69
CA ARG A 10 17.34 -14.95 -1.77
C ARG A 10 16.29 -14.02 -1.15
N ASP A 11 16.68 -12.83 -0.70
CA ASP A 11 15.78 -11.83 -0.11
C ASP A 11 14.73 -11.38 -1.15
N ILE A 12 15.17 -11.06 -2.37
CA ILE A 12 14.28 -10.69 -3.47
C ILE A 12 13.28 -11.81 -3.74
N TYR A 13 13.74 -13.06 -3.85
CA TYR A 13 12.88 -14.20 -4.14
C TYR A 13 11.84 -14.42 -3.02
N GLN A 14 12.27 -14.41 -1.75
CA GLN A 14 11.40 -14.63 -0.61
C GLN A 14 10.30 -13.56 -0.51
N VAL A 15 10.67 -12.28 -0.65
CA VAL A 15 9.72 -11.16 -0.63
C VAL A 15 8.75 -11.23 -1.82
N SER A 16 9.27 -11.47 -3.03
CA SER A 16 8.46 -11.46 -4.25
C SER A 16 7.46 -12.61 -4.29
N VAL A 17 7.88 -13.83 -3.90
CA VAL A 17 6.98 -14.99 -3.82
C VAL A 17 5.90 -14.78 -2.75
N THR A 18 6.26 -14.23 -1.59
CA THR A 18 5.30 -13.93 -0.52
C THR A 18 4.26 -12.92 -1.01
N LEU A 19 4.72 -11.85 -1.66
CA LEU A 19 3.85 -10.80 -2.16
C LEU A 19 2.93 -11.30 -3.28
N PHE A 20 3.46 -11.99 -4.29
CA PHE A 20 2.65 -12.47 -5.42
C PHE A 20 1.67 -13.56 -5.04
N ARG A 21 2.03 -14.46 -4.11
CA ARG A 21 1.09 -15.46 -3.59
C ARG A 21 -0.13 -14.82 -2.90
N LEU A 22 0.01 -13.61 -2.37
CA LEU A 22 -1.10 -12.85 -1.81
C LEU A 22 -1.83 -12.00 -2.86
N MET A 23 -1.09 -11.27 -3.68
CA MET A 23 -1.67 -10.30 -4.62
C MET A 23 -2.51 -10.99 -5.69
N ILE A 24 -2.04 -12.10 -6.26
CA ILE A 24 -2.73 -12.76 -7.37
C ILE A 24 -4.16 -13.18 -6.96
N PRO A 25 -4.39 -13.94 -5.85
CA PRO A 25 -5.75 -14.27 -5.43
C PRO A 25 -6.63 -13.04 -5.17
N VAL A 26 -6.08 -12.00 -4.55
CA VAL A 26 -6.85 -10.79 -4.24
C VAL A 26 -7.26 -10.06 -5.53
N ILE A 27 -6.36 -9.94 -6.51
CA ILE A 27 -6.66 -9.32 -7.82
C ILE A 27 -7.78 -10.08 -8.53
N ILE A 28 -7.75 -11.41 -8.53
CA ILE A 28 -8.82 -12.23 -9.14
C ILE A 28 -10.16 -11.99 -8.44
N VAL A 29 -10.19 -12.03 -7.11
CA VAL A 29 -11.42 -11.80 -6.33
C VAL A 29 -11.97 -10.41 -6.59
N VAL A 30 -11.10 -9.39 -6.56
CA VAL A 30 -11.49 -8.01 -6.86
C VAL A 30 -12.08 -7.89 -8.26
N LYS A 31 -11.47 -8.54 -9.27
CA LYS A 31 -12.02 -8.53 -10.63
C LYS A 31 -13.40 -9.17 -10.72
N ILE A 32 -13.62 -10.28 -10.03
CA ILE A 32 -14.94 -10.91 -9.97
C ILE A 32 -15.97 -9.96 -9.32
N LEU A 33 -15.60 -9.28 -8.23
CA LEU A 33 -16.47 -8.32 -7.57
C LEU A 33 -16.81 -7.12 -8.47
N GLU A 34 -15.83 -6.64 -9.24
CA GLU A 34 -16.01 -5.59 -10.24
C GLU A 34 -17.01 -6.01 -11.33
N GLU A 35 -16.86 -7.19 -11.92
CA GLU A 35 -17.79 -7.71 -12.94
C GLU A 35 -19.22 -7.96 -12.40
N LEU A 36 -19.37 -8.18 -11.09
CA LEU A 36 -20.68 -8.34 -10.43
C LEU A 36 -21.37 -7.00 -10.11
N GLY A 37 -20.75 -5.87 -10.42
CA GLY A 37 -21.29 -4.55 -10.12
C GLY A 37 -21.10 -4.10 -8.66
N ALA A 38 -20.26 -4.79 -7.89
CA ALA A 38 -20.11 -4.51 -6.45
C ALA A 38 -19.50 -3.14 -6.19
N VAL A 39 -18.68 -2.64 -7.13
CA VAL A 39 -18.00 -1.34 -7.03
C VAL A 39 -19.00 -0.20 -7.18
N GLU A 40 -20.00 -0.35 -8.05
CA GLU A 40 -21.08 0.59 -8.26
C GLU A 40 -21.98 0.72 -7.02
N TYR A 41 -22.36 -0.41 -6.42
CA TYR A 41 -23.09 -0.40 -5.15
C TYR A 41 -22.27 0.24 -4.02
N LEU A 42 -20.96 -0.02 -3.97
CA LEU A 42 -20.09 0.62 -3.00
C LEU A 42 -19.99 2.12 -3.24
N GLY A 43 -19.94 2.57 -4.50
CA GLY A 43 -19.94 3.98 -4.88
C GLY A 43 -21.19 4.70 -4.38
N LEU A 44 -22.37 4.12 -4.58
CA LEU A 44 -23.63 4.65 -4.07
C LEU A 44 -23.64 4.73 -2.53
N PHE A 45 -23.13 3.71 -1.85
CA PHE A 45 -23.01 3.71 -0.39
C PHE A 45 -22.06 4.81 0.12
N LEU A 46 -21.01 5.13 -0.64
CA LEU A 46 -20.06 6.19 -0.32
C LEU A 46 -20.54 7.59 -0.74
N GLY A 47 -21.65 7.70 -1.49
CA GLY A 47 -22.24 8.98 -1.91
C GLY A 47 -22.47 9.98 -0.77
N PRO A 48 -23.15 9.60 0.33
CA PRO A 48 -23.34 10.49 1.49
C PRO A 48 -22.02 10.93 2.15
N VAL A 49 -21.00 10.06 2.09
CA VAL A 49 -19.67 10.37 2.62
C VAL A 49 -18.98 11.42 1.74
N MET A 50 -19.14 11.36 0.43
CA MET A 50 -18.61 12.40 -0.49
C MET A 50 -19.21 13.77 -0.23
N GLN A 51 -20.52 13.85 0.04
CA GLN A 51 -21.15 15.13 0.37
C GLN A 51 -20.53 15.76 1.62
N SER A 52 -20.14 14.95 2.63
CA SER A 52 -19.52 15.45 3.86
C SER A 52 -18.15 16.10 3.64
N VAL A 53 -17.45 15.71 2.57
CA VAL A 53 -16.17 16.29 2.14
C VAL A 53 -16.33 17.32 1.02
N GLY A 54 -17.57 17.72 0.71
CA GLY A 54 -17.88 18.73 -0.31
C GLY A 54 -17.65 18.27 -1.75
N LEU A 55 -17.72 16.96 -1.99
CA LEU A 55 -17.63 16.34 -3.31
C LEU A 55 -19.02 15.89 -3.81
N PRO A 56 -19.24 15.88 -5.14
CA PRO A 56 -20.44 15.27 -5.72
C PRO A 56 -20.55 13.77 -5.38
N GLU A 57 -21.78 13.26 -5.31
CA GLU A 57 -22.04 11.84 -5.02
C GLU A 57 -21.38 10.90 -6.03
N SER A 58 -21.27 11.33 -7.30
CA SER A 58 -20.61 10.58 -8.38
C SER A 58 -19.14 10.28 -8.10
N MET A 59 -18.46 11.10 -7.29
CA MET A 59 -17.08 10.85 -6.84
C MET A 59 -16.98 9.66 -5.88
N GLY A 60 -18.12 9.20 -5.34
CA GLY A 60 -18.19 8.00 -4.51
C GLY A 60 -17.75 6.77 -5.31
N LEU A 61 -18.12 6.70 -6.60
CA LEU A 61 -17.67 5.64 -7.49
C LEU A 61 -16.15 5.70 -7.73
N VAL A 62 -15.60 6.89 -7.98
CA VAL A 62 -14.15 7.09 -8.15
C VAL A 62 -13.39 6.57 -6.94
N TRP A 63 -13.82 6.96 -5.74
CA TRP A 63 -13.15 6.55 -4.51
C TRP A 63 -13.38 5.07 -4.19
N ALA A 64 -14.58 4.53 -4.45
CA ALA A 64 -14.87 3.09 -4.33
C ALA A 64 -13.95 2.25 -5.22
N THR A 65 -13.85 2.59 -6.51
CA THR A 65 -12.94 1.93 -7.44
C THR A 65 -11.50 2.04 -6.97
N THR A 66 -11.08 3.20 -6.46
CA THR A 66 -9.72 3.40 -5.94
C THR A 66 -9.42 2.51 -4.73
N ILE A 67 -10.34 2.45 -3.77
CA ILE A 67 -10.24 1.63 -2.57
C ILE A 67 -10.12 0.16 -2.93
N VAL A 68 -10.94 -0.31 -3.87
CA VAL A 68 -11.04 -1.74 -4.22
C VAL A 68 -9.88 -2.18 -5.12
N THR A 69 -9.51 -1.36 -6.11
CA THR A 69 -8.55 -1.73 -7.15
C THR A 69 -7.18 -1.08 -6.93
N ASN A 70 -7.01 0.17 -7.33
CA ASN A 70 -5.82 1.00 -7.20
C ASN A 70 -6.12 2.44 -7.68
N ILE A 71 -5.14 3.33 -7.52
CA ILE A 71 -5.26 4.75 -7.95
C ILE A 71 -5.53 4.88 -9.45
N TYR A 72 -4.92 4.04 -10.29
CA TYR A 72 -5.09 4.09 -11.75
C TYR A 72 -6.52 3.76 -12.18
N GLY A 73 -7.14 2.73 -11.59
CA GLY A 73 -8.54 2.39 -11.82
C GLY A 73 -9.48 3.54 -11.44
N GLY A 74 -9.25 4.14 -10.28
CA GLY A 74 -9.99 5.34 -9.86
C GLY A 74 -9.83 6.51 -10.82
N MET A 75 -8.61 6.79 -11.27
CA MET A 75 -8.34 7.85 -12.24
C MET A 75 -9.09 7.63 -13.56
N LEU A 76 -9.14 6.41 -14.10
CA LEU A 76 -9.89 6.13 -15.32
C LEU A 76 -11.38 6.45 -15.16
N VAL A 77 -11.98 6.04 -14.04
CA VAL A 77 -13.38 6.35 -13.73
C VAL A 77 -13.58 7.86 -13.55
N PHE A 78 -12.63 8.55 -12.91
CA PHE A 78 -12.66 10.01 -12.78
C PHE A 78 -12.67 10.70 -14.14
N PHE A 79 -11.80 10.31 -15.07
CA PHE A 79 -11.78 10.89 -16.41
C PHE A 79 -13.07 10.65 -17.18
N TYR A 80 -13.76 9.53 -16.93
CA TYR A 80 -15.08 9.30 -17.50
C TYR A 80 -16.13 10.28 -16.94
N ILE A 81 -16.21 10.43 -15.61
CA ILE A 81 -17.23 11.24 -14.93
C ILE A 81 -17.01 12.75 -15.09
N GLN A 82 -15.76 13.21 -15.13
CA GLN A 82 -15.44 14.63 -15.22
C GLN A 82 -15.87 15.29 -16.55
N HIS A 83 -16.30 14.51 -17.54
CA HIS A 83 -16.97 15.04 -18.74
C HIS A 83 -18.36 15.60 -18.44
N THR A 84 -18.99 15.17 -17.36
CA THR A 84 -20.34 15.59 -16.93
C THR A 84 -20.29 16.49 -15.70
N GLU A 85 -19.30 16.32 -14.84
CA GLU A 85 -19.13 17.06 -13.58
C GLU A 85 -17.91 17.98 -13.64
N VAL A 86 -18.11 19.29 -13.48
CA VAL A 86 -17.01 20.26 -13.40
C VAL A 86 -16.62 20.43 -11.94
N LEU A 87 -15.40 20.02 -11.60
CA LEU A 87 -14.86 20.14 -10.25
C LEU A 87 -13.88 21.31 -10.14
N THR A 88 -13.78 21.87 -8.93
CA THR A 88 -12.75 22.85 -8.60
C THR A 88 -11.40 22.20 -8.32
N VAL A 89 -10.32 22.98 -8.38
CA VAL A 89 -8.98 22.50 -8.00
C VAL A 89 -8.96 22.03 -6.53
N ALA A 90 -9.68 22.73 -5.65
CA ALA A 90 -9.83 22.33 -4.24
C ALA A 90 -10.48 20.95 -4.10
N GLN A 91 -11.57 20.68 -4.81
CA GLN A 91 -12.27 19.39 -4.78
C GLN A 91 -11.41 18.25 -5.29
N ILE A 92 -10.71 18.42 -6.41
CA ILE A 92 -9.82 17.37 -6.93
C ILE A 92 -8.64 17.13 -5.99
N THR A 93 -8.15 18.16 -5.31
CA THR A 93 -7.10 18.00 -4.30
C THR A 93 -7.59 17.17 -3.11
N VAL A 94 -8.82 17.43 -2.63
CA VAL A 94 -9.48 16.62 -1.59
C VAL A 94 -9.66 15.17 -2.03
N LEU A 95 -10.14 14.95 -3.25
CA LEU A 95 -10.31 13.60 -3.80
C LEU A 95 -8.96 12.88 -3.93
N SER A 96 -7.94 13.59 -4.42
CA SER A 96 -6.60 13.04 -4.63
C SER A 96 -5.93 12.62 -3.32
N ILE A 97 -6.07 13.41 -2.25
CA ILE A 97 -5.51 13.03 -0.95
C ILE A 97 -6.24 11.82 -0.36
N MET A 98 -7.57 11.74 -0.56
CA MET A 98 -8.37 10.59 -0.13
C MET A 98 -7.98 9.32 -0.90
N MET A 99 -7.77 9.42 -2.21
CA MET A 99 -7.27 8.34 -3.06
C MET A 99 -5.85 7.92 -2.65
N LEU A 100 -4.97 8.87 -2.34
CA LEU A 100 -3.59 8.58 -1.92
C LEU A 100 -3.57 7.77 -0.62
N LEU A 101 -4.36 8.17 0.38
CA LEU A 101 -4.42 7.49 1.67
C LEU A 101 -5.15 6.15 1.62
N ALA A 102 -6.22 6.05 0.83
CA ALA A 102 -7.05 4.86 0.71
C ALA A 102 -7.10 4.39 -0.76
N HIS A 103 -6.13 3.57 -1.13
CA HIS A 103 -6.08 2.86 -2.42
C HIS A 103 -5.81 1.38 -2.20
N ALA A 104 -6.28 0.50 -3.09
CA ALA A 104 -5.94 -0.92 -3.09
C ALA A 104 -6.04 -1.63 -1.71
N LEU A 105 -7.02 -1.24 -0.88
CA LEU A 105 -7.17 -1.68 0.50
C LEU A 105 -7.17 -3.20 0.65
N PRO A 106 -7.82 -4.01 -0.22
CA PRO A 106 -7.80 -5.46 -0.08
C PRO A 106 -6.38 -6.06 -0.10
N VAL A 107 -5.50 -5.53 -0.95
CA VAL A 107 -4.12 -6.01 -1.07
C VAL A 107 -3.30 -5.55 0.11
N GLU A 108 -3.34 -4.26 0.42
CA GLU A 108 -2.50 -3.67 1.46
C GLU A 108 -2.90 -4.12 2.86
N ALA A 109 -4.20 -4.28 3.10
CA ALA A 109 -4.69 -4.79 4.37
C ALA A 109 -4.21 -6.22 4.62
N ARG A 110 -4.16 -7.06 3.58
CA ARG A 110 -3.62 -8.43 3.67
C ARG A 110 -2.11 -8.44 3.92
N ILE A 111 -1.37 -7.56 3.25
CA ILE A 111 0.08 -7.39 3.48
C ILE A 111 0.33 -6.91 4.91
N ALA A 112 -0.43 -5.93 5.40
CA ALA A 112 -0.31 -5.42 6.77
C ALA A 112 -0.62 -6.49 7.83
N GLN A 113 -1.61 -7.37 7.56
CA GLN A 113 -1.90 -8.51 8.43
C GLN A 113 -0.72 -9.49 8.53
N GLN A 114 -0.01 -9.75 7.42
CA GLN A 114 1.20 -10.58 7.46
C GLN A 114 2.34 -9.94 8.25
N ALA A 115 2.41 -8.61 8.26
CA ALA A 115 3.34 -7.86 9.12
C ALA A 115 2.91 -7.81 10.60
N GLY A 116 1.82 -8.51 10.98
CA GLY A 116 1.34 -8.58 12.36
C GLY A 116 0.42 -7.44 12.79
N VAL A 117 0.02 -6.55 11.86
CA VAL A 117 -0.87 -5.43 12.16
C VAL A 117 -2.34 -5.89 12.14
N ARG A 118 -3.12 -5.44 13.14
CA ARG A 118 -4.56 -5.74 13.20
C ARG A 118 -5.30 -5.05 12.05
N LEU A 119 -6.08 -5.82 11.30
CA LEU A 119 -6.87 -5.35 10.14
C LEU A 119 -7.69 -4.08 10.45
N ARG A 120 -8.38 -4.06 11.59
CA ARG A 120 -9.22 -2.92 11.99
C ARG A 120 -8.42 -1.64 12.15
N VAL A 121 -7.19 -1.73 12.67
CA VAL A 121 -6.33 -0.56 12.87
C VAL A 121 -5.87 -0.04 11.51
N THR A 122 -5.46 -0.92 10.60
CA THR A 122 -5.07 -0.53 9.24
C THR A 122 -6.21 0.15 8.50
N LEU A 123 -7.42 -0.44 8.51
CA LEU A 123 -8.57 0.15 7.82
C LEU A 123 -9.00 1.48 8.46
N LEU A 124 -9.02 1.57 9.79
CA LEU A 124 -9.38 2.81 10.48
C LEU A 124 -8.37 3.92 10.19
N LEU A 125 -7.08 3.64 10.25
CA LEU A 125 -6.05 4.66 9.98
C LEU A 125 -6.09 5.13 8.52
N ARG A 126 -6.30 4.23 7.56
CA ARG A 126 -6.29 4.59 6.14
C ARG A 126 -7.58 5.23 5.69
N VAL A 127 -8.72 4.60 5.94
CA VAL A 127 -10.04 5.11 5.54
C VAL A 127 -10.44 6.28 6.43
N GLY A 128 -10.31 6.13 7.75
CA GLY A 128 -10.61 7.20 8.69
C GLY A 128 -9.64 8.39 8.54
N GLY A 129 -8.35 8.13 8.32
CA GLY A 129 -7.38 9.19 8.02
C GLY A 129 -7.67 9.91 6.71
N ALA A 130 -8.05 9.18 5.64
CA ALA A 130 -8.47 9.76 4.38
C ALA A 130 -9.68 10.69 4.56
N LEU A 131 -10.71 10.23 5.27
CA LEU A 131 -11.92 11.01 5.51
C LEU A 131 -11.66 12.23 6.39
N LEU A 132 -10.94 12.05 7.50
CA LEU A 132 -10.61 13.14 8.41
C LEU A 132 -9.81 14.22 7.69
N LEU A 133 -8.79 13.84 6.95
CA LEU A 133 -7.98 14.79 6.19
C LEU A 133 -8.78 15.45 5.07
N GLY A 134 -9.65 14.70 4.39
CA GLY A 134 -10.54 15.22 3.35
C GLY A 134 -11.51 16.29 3.88
N VAL A 135 -12.16 16.03 5.02
CA VAL A 135 -13.05 17.00 5.69
C VAL A 135 -12.27 18.23 6.13
N MET A 136 -11.09 18.04 6.74
CA MET A 136 -10.25 19.17 7.17
C MET A 136 -9.82 20.05 5.99
N LEU A 137 -9.38 19.45 4.88
CA LEU A 137 -9.00 20.21 3.68
C LEU A 137 -10.20 20.91 3.05
N HIS A 138 -11.36 20.25 2.95
CA HIS A 138 -12.57 20.87 2.41
C HIS A 138 -12.92 22.16 3.18
N HIS A 139 -12.94 22.10 4.51
CA HIS A 139 -13.21 23.27 5.33
C HIS A 139 -12.13 24.33 5.22
N PHE A 140 -10.86 23.93 5.14
CA PHE A 140 -9.74 24.85 4.97
C PHE A 140 -9.87 25.65 3.65
N TYR A 141 -10.05 24.96 2.51
CA TYR A 141 -10.18 25.63 1.21
C TYR A 141 -11.43 26.51 1.12
N ARG A 142 -12.54 26.07 1.73
CA ARG A 142 -13.77 26.87 1.79
C ARG A 142 -13.64 28.10 2.67
N PHE A 143 -12.90 28.02 3.78
CA PHE A 143 -12.74 29.14 4.71
C PHE A 143 -11.83 30.23 4.13
N PHE A 144 -10.75 29.84 3.46
CA PHE A 144 -9.80 30.78 2.86
C PHE A 144 -10.13 31.18 1.42
N ASP A 145 -11.23 30.64 0.85
CA ASP A 145 -11.64 30.83 -0.55
C ASP A 145 -10.52 30.52 -1.56
N LEU A 146 -9.71 29.52 -1.25
CA LEU A 146 -8.55 29.12 -2.04
C LEU A 146 -8.94 28.03 -3.05
N LEU A 147 -8.36 28.09 -4.25
CA LEU A 147 -8.44 27.03 -5.27
C LEU A 147 -9.88 26.69 -5.73
N GLN A 148 -10.79 27.66 -5.70
CA GLN A 148 -12.18 27.52 -6.16
C GLN A 148 -12.33 27.62 -7.69
N GLU A 149 -11.24 27.85 -8.41
CA GLU A 149 -11.26 27.87 -9.87
C GLU A 149 -11.54 26.47 -10.44
N PRO A 150 -12.23 26.38 -11.60
CA PRO A 150 -12.49 25.11 -12.25
C PRO A 150 -11.17 24.49 -12.71
N VAL A 151 -11.03 23.18 -12.52
CA VAL A 151 -9.84 22.47 -12.97
C VAL A 151 -9.76 22.46 -14.49
N THR A 152 -8.54 22.59 -15.03
CA THR A 152 -8.27 22.33 -16.44
C THR A 152 -7.36 21.12 -16.55
N LEU A 153 -7.81 20.10 -17.28
CA LEU A 153 -7.01 18.90 -17.50
C LEU A 153 -6.09 19.09 -18.71
N MET A 154 -4.80 19.21 -18.45
CA MET A 154 -3.79 19.29 -19.51
C MET A 154 -3.51 17.94 -20.19
N TRP A 155 -3.85 16.84 -19.53
CA TRP A 155 -3.60 15.49 -20.01
C TRP A 155 -4.77 14.58 -19.65
N GLN A 156 -5.18 13.75 -20.62
CA GLN A 156 -6.22 12.74 -20.46
C GLN A 156 -5.68 11.40 -20.96
N PRO A 157 -5.88 10.30 -20.21
CA PRO A 157 -5.42 8.99 -20.64
C PRO A 157 -6.30 8.43 -21.75
N GLU A 158 -5.68 7.65 -22.62
CA GLU A 158 -6.40 6.81 -23.58
C GLU A 158 -7.09 5.67 -22.82
N MET A 159 -8.39 5.48 -23.07
CA MET A 159 -9.16 4.46 -22.37
C MET A 159 -8.65 3.07 -22.75
N PRO A 160 -8.33 2.19 -21.78
CA PRO A 160 -7.85 0.85 -22.10
C PRO A 160 -8.90 0.07 -22.90
N GLU A 161 -8.44 -0.71 -23.88
CA GLU A 161 -9.28 -1.63 -24.64
C GLU A 161 -10.04 -2.59 -23.70
N PRO A 162 -11.37 -2.68 -23.81
CA PRO A 162 -12.15 -3.59 -23.00
C PRO A 162 -11.83 -5.05 -23.37
N GLY A 163 -11.57 -5.90 -22.37
CA GLY A 163 -11.42 -7.33 -22.60
C GLY A 163 -10.57 -8.05 -21.54
N MET A 164 -10.86 -9.33 -21.35
CA MET A 164 -10.14 -10.20 -20.39
C MET A 164 -8.66 -10.36 -20.73
N LEU A 165 -8.31 -10.35 -22.03
CA LEU A 165 -6.93 -10.42 -22.47
C LEU A 165 -6.16 -9.12 -22.21
N ALA A 166 -6.75 -7.98 -22.54
CA ALA A 166 -6.15 -6.67 -22.25
C ALA A 166 -5.96 -6.47 -20.74
N TRP A 167 -6.99 -6.82 -19.95
CA TRP A 167 -6.90 -6.81 -18.49
C TRP A 167 -5.78 -7.73 -17.98
N SER A 168 -5.72 -9.00 -18.40
CA SER A 168 -4.69 -9.92 -17.90
C SER A 168 -3.26 -9.48 -18.26
N LEU A 169 -3.05 -8.93 -19.46
CA LEU A 169 -1.78 -8.32 -19.85
C LEU A 169 -1.43 -7.09 -18.99
N SER A 170 -2.41 -6.24 -18.67
CA SER A 170 -2.20 -5.10 -17.78
C SER A 170 -1.82 -5.51 -16.36
N GLN A 171 -2.43 -6.59 -15.83
CA GLN A 171 -2.09 -7.14 -14.52
C GLN A 171 -0.68 -7.73 -14.53
N LEU A 172 -0.31 -8.47 -15.60
CA LEU A 172 1.03 -9.01 -15.76
C LEU A 172 2.09 -7.90 -15.81
N LYS A 173 1.83 -6.83 -16.59
CA LYS A 173 2.70 -5.65 -16.64
C LYS A 173 2.85 -4.99 -15.27
N SER A 174 1.77 -4.87 -14.51
CA SER A 174 1.77 -4.27 -13.17
C SER A 174 2.59 -5.11 -12.17
N LEU A 175 2.41 -6.44 -12.18
CA LEU A 175 3.19 -7.35 -11.34
C LEU A 175 4.68 -7.32 -11.70
N LEU A 176 5.03 -7.23 -12.99
CA LEU A 176 6.40 -7.08 -13.44
C LEU A 176 7.01 -5.74 -12.98
N MET A 177 6.25 -4.65 -13.04
CA MET A 177 6.73 -3.35 -12.54
C MET A 177 7.01 -3.40 -11.04
N ILE A 178 6.14 -4.02 -10.25
CA ILE A 178 6.35 -4.23 -8.80
C ILE A 178 7.62 -5.05 -8.56
N GLN A 179 7.88 -6.09 -9.35
CA GLN A 179 9.10 -6.88 -9.26
C GLN A 179 10.36 -6.02 -9.43
N VAL A 180 10.36 -5.12 -10.43
CA VAL A 180 11.48 -4.21 -10.69
C VAL A 180 11.69 -3.26 -9.51
N VAL A 181 10.62 -2.68 -8.98
CA VAL A 181 10.70 -1.79 -7.81
C VAL A 181 11.27 -2.50 -6.60
N ILE A 182 10.85 -3.74 -6.31
CA ILE A 182 11.36 -4.53 -5.19
C ILE A 182 12.86 -4.81 -5.36
N ILE A 183 13.30 -5.18 -6.56
CA ILE A 183 14.72 -5.42 -6.85
C ILE A 183 15.54 -4.15 -6.60
N VAL A 184 15.09 -3.00 -7.11
CA VAL A 184 15.76 -1.71 -6.94
C VAL A 184 15.82 -1.32 -5.47
N LEU A 185 14.72 -1.43 -4.74
CA LEU A 185 14.64 -1.06 -3.32
C LEU A 185 15.54 -1.95 -2.46
N LEU A 186 15.50 -3.26 -2.63
CA LEU A 186 16.33 -4.20 -1.86
C LEU A 186 17.82 -4.05 -2.21
N ALA A 187 18.14 -3.81 -3.48
CA ALA A 187 19.50 -3.50 -3.90
C ALA A 187 19.99 -2.21 -3.25
N ALA A 188 19.18 -1.14 -3.26
CA ALA A 188 19.50 0.12 -2.62
C ALA A 188 19.73 -0.05 -1.11
N LEU A 189 18.85 -0.76 -0.40
CA LEU A 189 19.02 -1.06 1.03
C LEU A 189 20.33 -1.81 1.30
N LYS A 190 20.73 -2.73 0.42
CA LYS A 190 21.98 -3.46 0.57
C LYS A 190 23.21 -2.58 0.31
N VAL A 191 23.14 -1.69 -0.68
CA VAL A 191 24.18 -0.68 -0.91
C VAL A 191 24.32 0.24 0.31
N LEU A 192 23.22 0.72 0.89
CA LEU A 192 23.24 1.55 2.10
C LEU A 192 23.85 0.82 3.31
N LYS A 193 23.58 -0.48 3.47
CA LYS A 193 24.20 -1.31 4.51
C LYS A 193 25.72 -1.43 4.33
N VAL A 194 26.20 -1.60 3.09
CA VAL A 194 27.63 -1.70 2.78
C VAL A 194 28.36 -0.37 2.99
N ILE A 195 27.72 0.76 2.68
CA ILE A 195 28.29 2.10 2.89
C ILE A 195 28.36 2.46 4.39
N GLY A 196 27.67 1.72 5.27
CA GLY A 196 27.77 1.88 6.71
C GLY A 196 26.82 2.93 7.32
N ILE A 197 26.00 3.61 6.50
CA ILE A 197 25.05 4.65 6.94
C ILE A 197 24.02 4.08 7.92
N VAL A 198 23.62 2.82 7.72
CA VAL A 198 22.69 2.12 8.63
C VAL A 198 23.27 1.99 10.05
N TYR A 199 24.59 1.80 10.18
CA TYR A 199 25.26 1.69 11.48
C TYR A 199 25.39 3.05 12.18
N PHE A 200 25.56 4.13 11.42
CA PHE A 200 25.57 5.49 11.97
C PHE A 200 24.20 5.86 12.59
N CYS A 201 23.08 5.53 11.92
CA CYS A 201 21.74 5.70 12.49
C CYS A 201 21.47 4.81 13.71
N ALA A 202 22.09 3.62 13.79
CA ALA A 202 21.93 2.72 14.93
C ALA A 202 22.66 3.21 16.19
N ILE A 203 23.79 3.89 16.04
CA ILE A 203 24.57 4.43 17.16
C ILE A 203 23.98 5.77 17.67
N GLY A 204 23.27 6.51 16.82
CA GLY A 204 22.58 7.78 17.14
C GLY A 204 21.30 7.67 17.99
N GLY A 205 20.96 6.49 18.52
CA GLY A 205 19.88 6.33 19.53
C GLY A 205 18.46 6.09 19.00
N VAL A 206 18.29 5.80 17.70
CA VAL A 206 16.95 5.57 17.09
C VAL A 206 16.49 4.10 17.19
N TYR A 207 17.39 3.16 17.46
CA TYR A 207 17.01 1.77 17.73
C TYR A 207 17.01 1.49 19.24
N PRO A 208 15.98 0.82 19.78
CA PRO A 208 16.03 0.35 21.17
C PRO A 208 17.27 -0.54 21.32
N PRO A 209 18.05 -0.40 22.40
CA PRO A 209 19.24 -1.20 22.63
C PRO A 209 18.83 -2.62 22.96
N VAL A 210 18.61 -3.46 21.93
CA VAL A 210 18.50 -4.90 22.12
C VAL A 210 19.91 -5.39 22.44
N LYS A 211 20.27 -5.38 23.73
CA LYS A 211 21.60 -5.72 24.26
C LYS A 211 22.10 -7.13 23.90
N SER A 212 21.27 -7.99 23.30
CA SER A 212 21.69 -9.30 22.79
C SER A 212 22.25 -9.26 21.36
N LEU A 213 21.98 -8.21 20.58
CA LEU A 213 22.35 -8.13 19.16
C LEU A 213 23.87 -7.98 18.96
N SER A 214 24.56 -7.34 19.91
CA SER A 214 26.01 -7.16 19.86
C SER A 214 26.80 -8.48 19.90
N ARG A 215 26.21 -9.54 20.47
CA ARG A 215 26.86 -10.86 20.57
C ARG A 215 26.60 -11.74 19.34
N CYS A 216 25.43 -11.63 18.70
CA CYS A 216 25.12 -12.34 17.45
C CYS A 216 25.81 -11.73 16.23
N ILE A 217 25.97 -10.41 16.18
CA ILE A 217 26.66 -9.72 15.07
C ILE A 217 28.15 -10.10 15.01
N LEU A 218 28.79 -10.35 16.15
CA LEU A 218 30.19 -10.80 16.21
C LEU A 218 30.38 -12.28 15.82
N ALA A 219 29.30 -13.08 15.78
CA ALA A 219 29.36 -14.53 15.54
C ALA A 219 29.07 -14.93 14.08
N GLY A 220 28.67 -14.01 13.21
CA GLY A 220 28.61 -14.25 11.75
C GLY A 220 27.52 -15.23 11.26
N SER A 221 26.58 -15.65 12.12
CA SER A 221 25.46 -16.53 11.75
C SER A 221 24.12 -15.84 12.06
N PHE A 222 23.53 -15.20 11.04
CA PHE A 222 22.15 -14.74 11.07
C PHE A 222 21.26 -15.85 10.51
N ASP A 223 20.83 -16.78 11.37
CA ASP A 223 19.62 -17.55 11.09
C ASP A 223 18.42 -16.77 11.64
N GLU A 224 17.43 -16.54 10.79
CA GLU A 224 16.19 -15.83 11.07
C GLU A 224 15.39 -16.61 12.15
N PRO A 225 14.93 -16.01 13.26
CA PRO A 225 14.17 -16.75 14.25
C PRO A 225 12.80 -17.13 13.67
N ALA A 226 12.54 -18.44 13.62
CA ALA A 226 11.22 -18.98 13.30
C ALA A 226 10.21 -18.47 14.34
N TYR A 227 9.14 -17.81 13.89
CA TYR A 227 8.05 -17.38 14.76
C TYR A 227 7.48 -18.58 15.54
N PRO A 228 7.40 -18.53 16.88
CA PRO A 228 6.80 -19.61 17.64
C PRO A 228 5.29 -19.60 17.41
N THR A 229 4.76 -20.74 16.96
CA THR A 229 3.32 -21.01 16.97
C THR A 229 2.82 -21.02 18.41
N VAL A 230 1.64 -20.43 18.62
CA VAL A 230 0.98 -20.27 19.92
C VAL A 230 0.73 -21.66 20.54
N GLY A 231 1.57 -22.08 21.49
CA GLY A 231 1.36 -23.34 22.23
C GLY A 231 2.55 -23.89 23.02
N ALA A 232 3.79 -23.52 22.72
CA ALA A 232 4.97 -24.12 23.33
C ALA A 232 5.60 -23.26 24.46
N SER A 233 4.85 -22.99 25.54
CA SER A 233 5.38 -22.30 26.71
C SER A 233 5.27 -23.19 27.95
N ARG A 234 6.27 -24.05 28.18
CA ARG A 234 6.61 -24.50 29.56
C ARG A 234 7.92 -25.27 29.77
N ASN A 235 8.67 -25.72 28.75
CA ASN A 235 9.78 -26.67 28.99
C ASN A 235 11.15 -26.36 28.34
N LEU A 236 11.44 -25.13 27.90
CA LEU A 236 12.69 -24.81 27.17
C LEU A 236 13.81 -24.13 28.00
N LEU A 237 13.80 -24.25 29.33
CA LEU A 237 14.79 -23.58 30.21
C LEU A 237 16.02 -24.42 30.61
N LYS A 238 16.36 -25.50 29.89
CA LYS A 238 17.40 -26.45 30.36
C LYS A 238 18.57 -26.76 29.41
N ASN A 239 18.80 -25.99 28.33
CA ASN A 239 19.95 -26.23 27.46
C ASN A 239 20.77 -24.95 27.20
N PRO A 240 22.00 -24.80 27.75
CA PRO A 240 22.78 -23.56 27.68
C PRO A 240 23.51 -23.35 26.34
N LEU A 241 23.34 -24.23 25.35
CA LEU A 241 24.06 -24.19 24.07
C LEU A 241 23.29 -23.53 22.91
N TYR A 242 22.05 -23.09 23.13
CA TYR A 242 21.27 -22.41 22.12
C TYR A 242 20.91 -21.00 22.59
N CYS A 243 21.61 -20.01 22.06
CA CYS A 243 21.12 -18.63 22.02
C CYS A 243 19.92 -18.61 21.08
N TYR A 244 18.72 -18.76 21.61
CA TYR A 244 17.50 -18.45 20.88
C TYR A 244 17.31 -16.92 20.91
N CYS A 245 17.42 -16.29 19.73
CA CYS A 245 16.90 -14.96 19.45
C CYS A 245 15.36 -14.99 19.41
#